data_AF-A0A6N7H4Y4-F1
#
_entry.id   AF-A0A6N7H4Y4-F1
#
_cell.length_a   1.000
_cell.length_b   1.000
_cell.length_c   1.000
_cell.angle_alpha   90.00
_cell.angle_beta   90.00
_cell.angle_gamma   90.00
#
_symmetry.space_group_name_H-M   'P 1'
#
loop_
_entity.id
_entity.type
_entity.pdbx_description
1 polymer ?
#
loop_
_entity_poly.entity_id
_entity_poly.type
_entity_poly.pdbx_seq_one_letter_code
_entity_poly.pdbx_strand_id
1 'polypeptide(L)'
;MMRSKALRNVDSRRNPRTEAARVRMPLRIRHATRLRGLDRRRYCTDHCGRHKNTPGRATLMTMNYNLRTMMCGCAGCGPSGGFASTAVNRRRFLAGSTAAGLGMAGLGTAGLGSATAQPSGKPHRIDVHHHIVPPAQRKMNIERRGGKGGPRWSPEMSLEDMDKGGVAYSITSILNPGPWYGKIEEPSRRLARECNDYAAKLRSDHPNRFGVFAAIAPVDVEGSLKEIEYAYGTLKAEGIALWTSYDGKYLGNEIFVPVLEELNRRRAVVYVHPTPPECCAKVIGAVPPSAIEYATDTTRTVASLLFEKPGSAFKFPDIRWIWSHSGGTIPFLTSRFTRLAWERKMKNDPIAVLRRHHYEVAQGNTPGQLAALMKMVPISQVMFGSDYPYRDAKEAADGVVAYKFSATDQLAIDNGNALKMFPNVKV
;
A
#
# COMPACT_ATOMS: atom_id res chain seq x y z
N MET A 1 -19.48 -52.55 4.74
CA MET A 1 -19.20 -53.68 3.81
C MET A 1 -19.23 -53.11 2.39
N MET A 2 -18.21 -53.22 1.52
CA MET A 2 -17.78 -54.42 0.74
C MET A 2 -18.98 -55.11 0.05
N ARG A 3 -19.03 -55.53 -1.23
CA ARG A 3 -18.09 -55.69 -2.39
C ARG A 3 -18.96 -55.92 -3.68
N SER A 4 -18.51 -56.00 -4.94
CA SER A 4 -17.40 -55.37 -5.71
C SER A 4 -17.27 -56.00 -7.12
N LYS A 5 -17.56 -55.25 -8.21
CA LYS A 5 -17.25 -55.54 -9.65
C LYS A 5 -17.96 -56.73 -10.35
N ALA A 6 -18.26 -56.56 -11.64
CA ALA A 6 -17.58 -57.30 -12.73
C ALA A 6 -17.82 -56.67 -14.13
N LEU A 7 -16.74 -56.44 -14.87
CA LEU A 7 -16.71 -56.22 -16.32
C LEU A 7 -16.16 -57.48 -16.99
N ARG A 8 -16.48 -57.72 -18.27
CA ARG A 8 -15.56 -58.42 -19.19
C ARG A 8 -15.82 -58.04 -20.65
N ASN A 9 -14.72 -57.78 -21.37
CA ASN A 9 -14.66 -57.48 -22.81
C ASN A 9 -14.62 -58.77 -23.64
N VAL A 10 -14.86 -58.65 -24.95
CA VAL A 10 -13.85 -58.80 -26.05
C VAL A 10 -14.55 -59.28 -27.32
N ASP A 11 -14.46 -58.51 -28.42
CA ASP A 11 -14.03 -59.09 -29.72
C ASP A 11 -13.32 -58.02 -30.59
N SER A 12 -12.91 -58.41 -31.79
CA SER A 12 -11.68 -57.97 -32.43
C SER A 12 -11.79 -58.00 -33.96
N ARG A 13 -11.06 -57.10 -34.65
CA ARG A 13 -10.20 -57.32 -35.85
C ARG A 13 -10.16 -56.16 -36.87
N ARG A 14 -8.91 -55.88 -37.29
CA ARG A 14 -8.44 -55.46 -38.64
C ARG A 14 -8.65 -54.01 -39.16
N ASN A 15 -7.49 -53.35 -39.25
CA ASN A 15 -7.02 -52.27 -40.16
C ASN A 15 -7.21 -52.66 -41.67
N PRO A 16 -7.04 -51.80 -42.73
CA PRO A 16 -6.09 -50.67 -42.76
C PRO A 16 -6.31 -49.41 -43.67
N ARG A 17 -5.38 -48.45 -43.50
CA ARG A 17 -4.79 -47.46 -44.47
C ARG A 17 -5.46 -46.09 -44.74
N THR A 18 -4.56 -45.09 -44.82
CA THR A 18 -4.63 -43.77 -45.51
C THR A 18 -5.71 -42.78 -45.01
N GLU A 19 -5.49 -41.46 -44.96
CA GLU A 19 -4.53 -40.60 -45.67
C GLU A 19 -4.12 -39.37 -44.82
N ALA A 20 -2.95 -38.76 -45.08
CA ALA A 20 -2.45 -37.61 -44.32
C ALA A 20 -2.42 -36.31 -45.14
N ALA A 21 -3.41 -35.43 -44.93
CA ALA A 21 -3.49 -34.13 -45.61
C ALA A 21 -2.64 -33.05 -44.92
N ARG A 22 -1.40 -32.85 -45.40
CA ARG A 22 -0.57 -31.68 -45.04
C ARG A 22 -1.01 -30.46 -45.86
N VAL A 23 -1.61 -29.45 -45.24
CA VAL A 23 -1.78 -28.13 -45.88
C VAL A 23 -0.51 -27.31 -45.71
N ARG A 24 0.26 -27.16 -46.80
CA ARG A 24 1.33 -26.15 -46.91
C ARG A 24 0.73 -24.82 -47.35
N MET A 25 1.02 -23.74 -46.65
CA MET A 25 0.92 -22.38 -47.20
C MET A 25 2.31 -21.81 -47.51
N PRO A 26 2.50 -21.11 -48.65
CA PRO A 26 3.83 -20.74 -49.13
C PRO A 26 4.33 -19.40 -48.58
N LEU A 27 5.59 -19.39 -48.14
CA LEU A 27 6.39 -18.17 -48.03
C LEU A 27 6.67 -17.60 -49.43
N ARG A 28 6.41 -16.30 -49.63
CA ARG A 28 7.04 -15.51 -50.69
C ARG A 28 7.73 -14.29 -50.10
N ILE A 29 9.07 -14.28 -50.22
CA ILE A 29 9.93 -13.12 -49.99
C ILE A 29 10.24 -12.50 -51.35
N ARG A 30 10.09 -11.18 -51.48
CA ARG A 30 11.01 -10.23 -52.18
C ARG A 30 10.30 -8.89 -52.41
N HIS A 31 10.81 -7.84 -51.78
CA HIS A 31 11.59 -6.83 -52.50
C HIS A 31 12.46 -6.04 -51.52
N ALA A 32 13.69 -5.78 -51.94
CA ALA A 32 14.62 -4.90 -51.25
C ALA A 32 14.82 -3.65 -52.12
N THR A 33 14.77 -2.47 -51.52
CA THR A 33 15.13 -1.21 -52.18
C THR A 33 16.19 -0.49 -51.34
N ARG A 34 17.16 0.12 -52.02
CA ARG A 34 18.48 0.44 -51.47
C ARG A 34 18.59 1.90 -51.01
N LEU A 35 19.15 2.07 -49.82
CA LEU A 35 19.78 3.25 -49.21
C LEU A 35 19.95 4.53 -50.06
N ARG A 36 19.54 5.67 -49.47
CA ARG A 36 20.20 6.98 -49.31
C ARG A 36 19.37 7.73 -48.24
N GLY A 37 19.88 8.43 -47.24
CA GLY A 37 21.25 8.72 -46.78
C GLY A 37 21.20 10.07 -46.04
N LEU A 38 21.75 10.20 -44.83
CA LEU A 38 22.02 11.48 -44.17
C LEU A 38 22.99 11.33 -42.97
N ASP A 39 23.81 12.36 -42.82
CA ASP A 39 25.08 12.49 -42.08
C ASP A 39 25.07 12.08 -40.58
N ARG A 40 26.17 11.46 -40.13
CA ARG A 40 26.54 11.30 -38.71
C ARG A 40 27.80 12.13 -38.42
N ARG A 41 27.62 13.27 -37.76
CA ARG A 41 28.67 14.16 -37.22
C ARG A 41 28.06 14.89 -36.01
N ARG A 42 28.65 15.02 -34.81
CA ARG A 42 29.92 14.60 -34.15
C ARG A 42 29.54 14.27 -32.66
N TYR A 43 30.35 13.92 -31.66
CA TYR A 43 31.75 14.24 -31.30
C TYR A 43 32.31 13.26 -30.23
N CYS A 44 33.65 13.28 -30.07
CA CYS A 44 34.45 12.88 -28.91
C CYS A 44 34.58 11.38 -28.55
N THR A 45 35.75 10.86 -28.94
CA THR A 45 36.46 9.72 -28.36
C THR A 45 37.15 10.09 -27.03
N ASP A 46 37.84 9.09 -26.46
CA ASP A 46 38.86 9.17 -25.40
C ASP A 46 38.36 9.25 -23.94
N HIS A 47 38.82 8.41 -23.00
CA HIS A 47 39.78 7.29 -23.04
C HIS A 47 39.29 6.12 -22.14
N CYS A 48 39.58 4.87 -22.50
CA CYS A 48 39.62 3.74 -21.55
C CYS A 48 40.62 2.68 -22.01
N GLY A 49 41.84 2.75 -21.48
CA GLY A 49 42.85 1.71 -21.64
C GLY A 49 42.52 0.47 -20.80
N ARG A 50 42.65 -0.72 -21.40
CA ARG A 50 42.59 -2.00 -20.69
C ARG A 50 43.87 -2.19 -19.88
N HIS A 51 43.81 -2.81 -18.69
CA HIS A 51 44.78 -3.85 -18.30
C HIS A 51 44.18 -4.84 -17.27
N LYS A 52 44.87 -5.96 -17.05
CA LYS A 52 44.30 -7.25 -16.59
C LYS A 52 44.44 -7.51 -15.08
N ASN A 53 43.63 -8.45 -14.56
CA ASN A 53 43.71 -9.03 -13.20
C ASN A 53 45.08 -9.68 -12.89
N THR A 54 45.58 -9.50 -11.66
CA THR A 54 45.90 -10.58 -10.69
C THR A 54 46.16 -9.99 -9.28
N PRO A 55 46.05 -10.77 -8.18
CA PRO A 55 45.87 -10.22 -6.82
C PRO A 55 47.14 -10.15 -5.96
N GLY A 56 47.17 -9.26 -4.96
CA GLY A 56 48.21 -9.25 -3.93
C GLY A 56 48.07 -8.21 -2.81
N ARG A 57 48.06 -8.70 -1.56
CA ARG A 57 48.32 -8.04 -0.26
C ARG A 57 47.58 -6.73 0.10
N ALA A 58 46.86 -6.81 1.23
CA ALA A 58 46.43 -5.65 2.00
C ALA A 58 47.59 -5.08 2.85
N THR A 59 47.66 -3.76 2.94
CA THR A 59 48.41 -3.01 3.96
C THR A 59 47.56 -1.84 4.41
N LEU A 60 47.38 -1.65 5.72
CA LEU A 60 46.71 -0.47 6.26
C LEU A 60 47.62 0.76 6.08
N MET A 61 47.07 1.86 5.57
CA MET A 61 47.55 3.21 5.90
C MET A 61 46.37 4.16 6.07
N THR A 62 46.25 4.68 7.29
CA THR A 62 45.41 5.83 7.64
C THR A 62 45.96 7.09 6.98
N MET A 63 45.12 7.90 6.32
CA MET A 63 45.44 9.32 6.13
C MET A 63 44.20 10.22 6.02
N ASN A 64 44.38 11.43 6.54
CA ASN A 64 43.37 12.44 6.85
C ASN A 64 42.55 12.94 5.65
N TYR A 65 41.26 13.20 5.88
CA TYR A 65 40.43 14.00 4.97
C TYR A 65 40.83 15.48 5.01
N ASN A 66 41.20 16.04 3.86
CA ASN A 66 41.21 17.49 3.63
C ASN A 66 40.11 17.84 2.62
N LEU A 67 39.12 18.64 3.06
CA LEU A 67 38.09 19.17 2.17
C LEU A 67 38.68 20.22 1.23
N ARG A 68 38.45 20.07 -0.08
CA ARG A 68 38.50 21.18 -1.04
C ARG A 68 37.21 21.22 -1.86
N THR A 69 36.40 22.22 -1.58
CA THR A 69 35.18 22.55 -2.31
C THR A 69 35.54 23.14 -3.68
N MET A 70 35.11 22.51 -4.78
CA MET A 70 35.06 23.14 -6.09
C MET A 70 33.61 23.57 -6.38
N MET A 71 33.34 24.87 -6.33
CA MET A 71 32.13 25.44 -6.92
C MET A 71 32.38 25.70 -8.41
N CYS A 72 31.59 25.07 -9.28
CA CYS A 72 31.49 25.45 -10.68
C CYS A 72 30.26 26.36 -10.82
N GLY A 73 30.48 27.63 -11.21
CA GLY A 73 29.41 28.61 -11.32
C GLY A 73 28.65 28.48 -12.64
N CYS A 74 27.33 28.64 -12.59
CA CYS A 74 26.52 29.05 -13.74
C CYS A 74 25.91 30.42 -13.42
N ALA A 75 26.17 31.39 -14.29
CA ALA A 75 25.59 32.73 -14.19
C ALA A 75 24.16 32.72 -14.74
N GLY A 76 23.23 33.41 -14.06
CA GLY A 76 21.88 33.59 -14.58
C GLY A 76 20.79 33.83 -13.54
N CYS A 77 20.85 34.95 -12.81
CA CYS A 77 19.70 35.81 -12.45
C CYS A 77 20.12 36.91 -11.46
N GLY A 78 19.53 38.10 -11.62
CA GLY A 78 19.75 39.28 -10.78
C GLY A 78 19.01 39.24 -9.42
N PRO A 79 19.09 40.33 -8.64
CA PRO A 79 19.11 40.24 -7.17
C PRO A 79 17.75 40.45 -6.50
N SER A 80 17.56 39.79 -5.35
CA SER A 80 16.61 40.24 -4.32
C SER A 80 16.95 39.67 -2.93
N GLY A 81 16.97 40.57 -1.93
CA GLY A 81 16.75 40.24 -0.51
C GLY A 81 17.77 39.34 0.20
N GLY A 82 18.72 39.93 0.93
CA GLY A 82 19.56 39.18 1.88
C GLY A 82 18.78 38.80 3.15
N PHE A 83 18.97 37.56 3.62
CA PHE A 83 18.61 37.16 4.98
C PHE A 83 19.87 37.12 5.85
N ALA A 84 19.90 37.96 6.90
CA ALA A 84 21.01 37.98 7.85
C ALA A 84 20.95 36.76 8.78
N SER A 85 22.01 35.93 8.75
CA SER A 85 22.20 34.82 9.69
C SER A 85 23.02 35.30 10.88
N THR A 86 22.39 35.46 12.05
CA THR A 86 23.07 35.81 13.30
C THR A 86 23.67 34.55 13.95
N ALA A 87 24.92 34.24 13.59
CA ALA A 87 25.68 33.17 14.23
C ALA A 87 26.07 33.55 15.68
N VAL A 88 25.54 32.82 16.67
CA VAL A 88 25.92 32.98 18.09
C VAL A 88 27.28 32.32 18.34
N ASN A 89 28.26 33.11 18.77
CA ASN A 89 29.65 32.67 18.91
C ASN A 89 29.91 32.00 20.28
N ARG A 90 30.46 30.79 20.29
CA ARG A 90 30.85 30.05 21.51
C ARG A 90 32.12 30.63 22.12
N ARG A 91 32.03 31.65 22.99
CA ARG A 91 33.07 32.01 23.99
C ARG A 91 32.56 33.06 24.99
N ARG A 92 32.06 32.60 26.15
CA ARG A 92 32.18 33.25 27.47
C ARG A 92 31.46 32.38 28.52
N PHE A 93 32.25 31.56 29.21
CA PHE A 93 31.86 30.87 30.43
C PHE A 93 32.85 31.33 31.52
N LEU A 94 32.40 31.41 32.77
CA LEU A 94 33.11 31.92 33.97
C LEU A 94 33.27 33.45 34.08
N ALA A 95 32.42 34.05 34.93
CA ALA A 95 32.75 35.07 35.95
C ALA A 95 31.46 35.42 36.75
N GLY A 96 31.52 35.52 38.08
CA GLY A 96 30.42 36.15 38.86
C GLY A 96 30.00 35.51 40.18
N SER A 97 30.89 35.47 41.16
CA SER A 97 30.60 35.26 42.60
C SER A 97 30.76 36.62 43.32
N THR A 98 30.11 36.99 44.44
CA THR A 98 29.15 36.34 45.37
C THR A 98 28.24 37.41 46.00
N ALA A 99 27.01 37.08 46.41
CA ALA A 99 26.29 37.82 47.46
C ALA A 99 25.33 36.90 48.24
N ALA A 100 25.27 37.03 49.56
CA ALA A 100 24.47 36.19 50.46
C ALA A 100 23.32 36.98 51.12
N GLY A 101 22.20 36.32 51.42
CA GLY A 101 21.04 36.96 52.07
C GLY A 101 19.86 36.01 52.36
N LEU A 102 19.89 35.42 53.54
CA LEU A 102 18.83 34.75 54.33
C LEU A 102 17.36 34.83 53.81
N GLY A 103 16.64 33.69 53.79
CA GLY A 103 15.17 33.72 53.64
C GLY A 103 14.43 32.38 53.55
N MET A 104 14.05 31.83 54.71
CA MET A 104 12.86 30.97 54.96
C MET A 104 12.76 29.56 54.33
N ALA A 105 12.39 28.60 55.20
CA ALA A 105 12.02 27.24 54.87
C ALA A 105 10.73 27.14 54.04
N GLY A 106 10.57 26.07 53.24
CA GLY A 106 9.30 25.82 52.53
C GLY A 106 9.35 25.01 51.24
N LEU A 107 10.41 24.22 50.96
CA LEU A 107 10.42 23.31 49.80
C LEU A 107 9.57 22.06 50.08
N GLY A 108 8.26 22.26 50.04
CA GLY A 108 7.32 21.16 49.85
C GLY A 108 7.65 20.43 48.55
N THR A 109 7.58 19.11 48.57
CA THR A 109 7.74 18.28 47.38
C THR A 109 6.62 18.60 46.40
N ALA A 110 6.92 19.45 45.41
CA ALA A 110 6.10 19.62 44.22
C ALA A 110 6.13 18.28 43.46
N GLY A 111 5.25 17.37 43.88
CA GLY A 111 5.01 16.13 43.17
C GLY A 111 4.70 16.48 41.73
N LEU A 112 5.42 15.83 40.81
CA LEU A 112 5.05 15.79 39.40
C LEU A 112 3.69 15.09 39.34
N GLY A 113 2.64 15.89 39.50
CA GLY A 113 1.27 15.46 39.33
C GLY A 113 1.18 14.85 37.95
N SER A 114 1.11 13.53 37.90
CA SER A 114 0.85 12.82 36.67
C SER A 114 -0.45 13.39 36.14
N ALA A 115 -0.38 14.09 35.00
CA ALA A 115 -1.55 14.57 34.32
C ALA A 115 -2.35 13.34 33.93
N THR A 116 -3.28 12.95 34.80
CA THR A 116 -4.21 11.87 34.57
C THR A 116 -5.00 12.27 33.33
N ALA A 117 -4.69 11.61 32.23
CA ALA A 117 -5.42 11.81 30.98
C ALA A 117 -6.90 11.70 31.33
N GLN A 118 -7.68 12.73 31.01
CA GLN A 118 -9.11 12.67 31.21
C GLN A 118 -9.62 11.40 30.53
N PRO A 119 -10.54 10.64 31.15
CA PRO A 119 -11.10 9.45 30.53
C PRO A 119 -11.63 9.88 29.17
N SER A 120 -11.12 9.24 28.11
CA SER A 120 -11.52 9.54 26.75
C SER A 120 -13.05 9.43 26.66
N GLY A 121 -13.66 10.38 25.93
CA GLY A 121 -15.05 10.21 25.54
C GLY A 121 -15.25 8.86 24.84
N LYS A 122 -16.47 8.32 24.91
CA LYS A 122 -16.78 6.96 24.40
C LYS A 122 -16.06 6.69 23.06
N PRO A 123 -15.46 5.49 22.88
CA PRO A 123 -14.90 5.10 21.61
C PRO A 123 -15.90 5.37 20.49
N HIS A 124 -15.44 6.01 19.43
CA HIS A 124 -16.29 6.47 18.34
C HIS A 124 -15.61 6.37 16.97
N ARG A 125 -14.30 6.06 16.90
CA ARG A 125 -13.61 5.94 15.61
C ARG A 125 -14.04 4.69 14.85
N ILE A 126 -14.06 4.80 13.53
CA ILE A 126 -14.18 3.67 12.61
C ILE A 126 -12.85 3.49 11.90
N ASP A 127 -12.16 2.40 12.23
CA ASP A 127 -10.89 2.01 11.62
C ASP A 127 -11.15 1.21 10.34
N VAL A 128 -10.78 1.77 9.18
CA VAL A 128 -10.89 1.07 7.87
C VAL A 128 -9.57 0.41 7.44
N HIS A 129 -8.59 0.30 8.34
CA HIS A 129 -7.31 -0.34 8.12
C HIS A 129 -6.90 -1.14 9.35
N HIS A 130 -7.65 -2.21 9.64
CA HIS A 130 -7.36 -3.11 10.77
C HIS A 130 -7.05 -4.51 10.25
N HIS A 131 -5.88 -5.05 10.58
CA HIS A 131 -5.52 -6.43 10.20
C HIS A 131 -5.88 -7.46 11.25
N ILE A 132 -6.30 -8.62 10.76
CA ILE A 132 -6.49 -9.85 11.52
C ILE A 132 -5.49 -10.91 11.07
N VAL A 133 -5.24 -11.90 11.93
CA VAL A 133 -4.30 -13.00 11.64
C VAL A 133 -5.02 -14.36 11.71
N PRO A 134 -5.81 -14.74 10.68
CA PRO A 134 -6.53 -16.00 10.67
C PRO A 134 -5.57 -17.19 10.79
N PRO A 135 -5.89 -18.25 11.56
CA PRO A 135 -5.00 -19.41 11.74
C PRO A 135 -4.56 -20.07 10.43
N ALA A 136 -5.45 -20.15 9.44
CA ALA A 136 -5.15 -20.66 8.11
C ALA A 136 -4.08 -19.83 7.38
N GLN A 137 -4.20 -18.50 7.42
CA GLN A 137 -3.21 -17.59 6.82
C GLN A 137 -1.89 -17.64 7.57
N ARG A 138 -1.92 -17.70 8.91
CA ARG A 138 -0.72 -17.83 9.74
C ARG A 138 0.07 -19.08 9.38
N LYS A 139 -0.63 -20.21 9.20
CA LYS A 139 -0.04 -21.47 8.75
C LYS A 139 0.58 -21.33 7.35
N MET A 140 -0.15 -20.80 6.38
CA MET A 140 0.36 -20.59 5.01
C MET A 140 1.59 -19.66 4.98
N ASN A 141 1.59 -18.60 5.79
CA ASN A 141 2.72 -17.69 5.94
C ASN A 141 3.97 -18.41 6.49
N ILE A 142 3.83 -19.26 7.52
CA ILE A 142 4.94 -20.08 8.05
C ILE A 142 5.50 -20.99 6.95
N GLU A 143 4.63 -21.73 6.26
CA GLU A 143 5.00 -22.71 5.22
C GLU A 143 5.62 -22.07 3.97
N ARG A 144 5.19 -20.86 3.58
CA ARG A 144 5.55 -20.24 2.29
C ARG A 144 6.48 -19.03 2.38
N ARG A 145 6.63 -18.41 3.55
CA ARG A 145 7.41 -17.16 3.75
C ARG A 145 8.57 -17.31 4.74
N GLY A 146 9.19 -18.50 4.77
CA GLY A 146 10.40 -18.75 5.54
C GLY A 146 10.17 -18.75 7.06
N GLY A 147 9.10 -19.41 7.52
CA GLY A 147 8.82 -19.60 8.95
C GLY A 147 8.16 -18.43 9.67
N LYS A 148 7.99 -17.27 9.02
CA LYS A 148 7.36 -16.08 9.61
C LYS A 148 5.84 -16.11 9.43
N GLY A 149 5.10 -16.42 10.49
CA GLY A 149 3.63 -16.48 10.45
C GLY A 149 2.89 -15.13 10.41
N GLY A 150 3.60 -14.02 10.61
CA GLY A 150 3.01 -12.69 10.83
C GLY A 150 3.25 -12.18 12.26
N PRO A 151 2.72 -11.00 12.60
CA PRO A 151 2.79 -10.43 13.95
C PRO A 151 2.05 -11.29 14.99
N ARG A 152 2.29 -11.02 16.27
CA ARG A 152 1.45 -11.55 17.36
C ARG A 152 0.11 -10.82 17.33
N TRP A 153 -0.99 -11.55 17.41
CA TRP A 153 -2.35 -11.03 17.35
C TRP A 153 -3.32 -12.00 18.03
N SER A 154 -4.34 -11.47 18.67
CA SER A 154 -5.55 -12.19 19.11
C SER A 154 -6.74 -11.22 19.13
N PRO A 155 -8.00 -11.70 19.18
CA PRO A 155 -9.17 -10.83 19.32
C PRO A 155 -9.07 -9.90 20.54
N GLU A 156 -8.57 -10.40 21.67
CA GLU A 156 -8.44 -9.65 22.91
C GLU A 156 -7.39 -8.53 22.78
N MET A 157 -6.25 -8.81 22.16
CA MET A 157 -5.23 -7.79 21.89
C MET A 157 -5.73 -6.71 20.93
N SER A 158 -6.53 -7.09 19.94
CA SER A 158 -7.17 -6.18 18.98
C SER A 158 -8.17 -5.26 19.67
N LEU A 159 -9.05 -5.82 20.52
CA LEU A 159 -9.99 -5.05 21.33
C LEU A 159 -9.28 -4.10 22.31
N GLU A 160 -8.19 -4.54 22.95
CA GLU A 160 -7.39 -3.71 23.86
C GLU A 160 -6.74 -2.51 23.14
N ASP A 161 -6.22 -2.69 21.93
CA ASP A 161 -5.69 -1.58 21.12
C ASP A 161 -6.80 -0.65 20.61
N MET A 162 -7.92 -1.21 20.14
CA MET A 162 -9.09 -0.43 19.76
C MET A 162 -9.56 0.49 20.90
N ASP A 163 -9.69 -0.06 22.11
CA ASP A 163 -10.12 0.71 23.29
C ASP A 163 -9.10 1.83 23.63
N LYS A 164 -7.79 1.57 23.54
CA LYS A 164 -6.72 2.58 23.71
C LYS A 164 -6.74 3.67 22.62
N GLY A 165 -7.09 3.32 21.39
CA GLY A 165 -7.21 4.23 20.25
C GLY A 165 -8.53 5.02 20.20
N GLY A 166 -9.52 4.66 21.03
CA GLY A 166 -10.88 5.20 20.95
C GLY A 166 -11.66 4.69 19.72
N VAL A 167 -11.30 3.51 19.22
CA VAL A 167 -11.94 2.83 18.08
C VAL A 167 -13.14 2.02 18.56
N ALA A 168 -14.32 2.44 18.11
CA ALA A 168 -15.55 1.70 18.33
C ALA A 168 -15.60 0.46 17.43
N TYR A 169 -15.31 0.64 16.14
CA TYR A 169 -15.51 -0.36 15.11
C TYR A 169 -14.31 -0.45 14.16
N SER A 170 -13.86 -1.68 13.86
CA SER A 170 -12.75 -1.95 12.95
C SER A 170 -13.21 -2.81 11.78
N ILE A 171 -13.13 -2.31 10.55
CA ILE A 171 -13.39 -3.12 9.36
C ILE A 171 -12.13 -3.92 9.03
N THR A 172 -12.20 -5.23 9.22
CA THR A 172 -11.03 -6.10 9.22
C THR A 172 -10.62 -6.55 7.82
N SER A 173 -9.31 -6.67 7.60
CA SER A 173 -8.73 -7.33 6.43
C SER A 173 -7.61 -8.29 6.86
N ILE A 174 -7.26 -9.26 6.02
CA ILE A 174 -6.16 -10.19 6.33
C ILE A 174 -4.78 -9.58 6.03
N LEU A 175 -3.71 -10.23 6.49
CA LEU A 175 -2.34 -9.73 6.27
C LEU A 175 -1.94 -9.74 4.78
N ASN A 176 -0.97 -8.89 4.41
CA ASN A 176 -0.15 -9.08 3.20
C ASN A 176 0.49 -10.48 3.20
N PRO A 177 0.44 -11.26 2.09
CA PRO A 177 0.12 -10.84 0.71
C PRO A 177 -1.34 -11.16 0.31
N GLY A 178 -2.25 -11.26 1.28
CA GLY A 178 -3.60 -11.73 1.07
C GLY A 178 -3.70 -13.26 0.94
N PRO A 179 -4.64 -13.76 0.11
CA PRO A 179 -4.84 -15.19 -0.10
C PRO A 179 -3.96 -15.75 -1.24
N TRP A 180 -3.16 -14.93 -1.91
CA TRP A 180 -2.41 -15.32 -3.11
C TRP A 180 -0.95 -15.71 -2.82
N TYR A 181 -0.57 -16.93 -3.21
CA TYR A 181 0.79 -17.49 -3.02
C TYR A 181 1.36 -18.07 -4.33
N GLY A 182 1.03 -17.50 -5.49
CA GLY A 182 1.60 -17.87 -6.80
C GLY A 182 1.02 -19.14 -7.44
N LYS A 183 -0.14 -19.63 -6.97
CA LYS A 183 -0.83 -20.81 -7.52
C LYS A 183 -2.35 -20.63 -7.52
N ILE A 184 -2.98 -20.87 -8.69
CA ILE A 184 -4.44 -20.86 -8.89
C ILE A 184 -5.13 -22.07 -8.23
N GLU A 185 -4.35 -23.12 -7.92
CA GLU A 185 -4.81 -24.35 -7.26
C GLU A 185 -5.57 -24.08 -5.94
N GLU A 186 -6.35 -25.09 -5.52
CA GLU A 186 -7.17 -25.16 -4.29
C GLU A 186 -6.72 -24.31 -3.07
N PRO A 187 -5.42 -24.28 -2.67
CA PRO A 187 -4.98 -23.47 -1.54
C PRO A 187 -5.40 -22.00 -1.57
N SER A 188 -5.41 -21.31 -2.71
CA SER A 188 -5.74 -19.86 -2.74
C SER A 188 -7.25 -19.60 -2.58
N ARG A 189 -8.11 -20.37 -3.27
CA ARG A 189 -9.58 -20.29 -3.12
C ARG A 189 -10.01 -20.66 -1.70
N ARG A 190 -9.49 -21.77 -1.20
CA ARG A 190 -9.74 -22.29 0.14
C ARG A 190 -9.28 -21.31 1.22
N LEU A 191 -8.07 -20.77 1.10
CA LEU A 191 -7.53 -19.81 2.07
C LEU A 191 -8.35 -18.52 2.09
N ALA A 192 -8.76 -17.99 0.93
CA ALA A 192 -9.66 -16.85 0.87
C ALA A 192 -10.95 -17.12 1.67
N ARG A 193 -11.62 -18.26 1.40
CA ARG A 193 -12.83 -18.67 2.11
C ARG A 193 -12.61 -18.82 3.62
N GLU A 194 -11.62 -19.61 4.04
CA GLU A 194 -11.31 -19.86 5.46
C GLU A 194 -10.98 -18.56 6.21
N CYS A 195 -10.32 -17.60 5.55
CA CYS A 195 -10.05 -16.28 6.10
C CYS A 195 -11.29 -15.39 6.20
N ASN A 196 -12.14 -15.40 5.17
CA ASN A 196 -13.38 -14.61 5.13
C ASN A 196 -14.40 -15.12 6.16
N ASP A 197 -14.51 -16.45 6.30
CA ASP A 197 -15.33 -17.11 7.32
C ASP A 197 -14.80 -16.81 8.73
N TYR A 198 -13.48 -16.77 8.93
CA TYR A 198 -12.86 -16.36 10.18
C TYR A 198 -13.16 -14.90 10.54
N ALA A 199 -13.08 -13.97 9.58
CA ALA A 199 -13.42 -12.56 9.77
C ALA A 199 -14.92 -12.38 10.10
N ALA A 200 -15.80 -13.10 9.40
CA ALA A 200 -17.24 -13.09 9.67
C ALA A 200 -17.58 -13.68 11.06
N LYS A 201 -16.87 -14.74 11.48
CA LYS A 201 -16.98 -15.28 12.84
C LYS A 201 -16.50 -14.28 13.89
N LEU A 202 -15.36 -13.61 13.68
CA LEU A 202 -14.86 -12.58 14.61
C LEU A 202 -15.90 -11.47 14.85
N ARG A 203 -16.57 -10.99 13.79
CA ARG A 203 -17.70 -10.04 13.92
C ARG A 203 -18.90 -10.65 14.65
N SER A 204 -19.20 -11.93 14.45
CA SER A 204 -20.30 -12.60 15.15
C SER A 204 -20.03 -12.80 16.64
N ASP A 205 -18.78 -13.06 17.01
CA ASP A 205 -18.34 -13.27 18.39
C ASP A 205 -18.23 -11.94 19.16
N HIS A 206 -17.94 -10.84 18.45
CA HIS A 206 -17.85 -9.49 19.01
C HIS A 206 -18.74 -8.48 18.23
N PRO A 207 -20.07 -8.57 18.40
CA PRO A 207 -21.01 -7.70 17.69
C PRO A 207 -20.74 -6.23 17.97
N ASN A 208 -20.90 -5.39 16.95
CA ASN A 208 -20.60 -3.95 16.97
C ASN A 208 -19.13 -3.58 17.25
N ARG A 209 -18.17 -4.51 17.17
CA ARG A 209 -16.72 -4.20 17.21
C ARG A 209 -16.00 -4.41 15.89
N PHE A 210 -16.37 -5.41 15.09
CA PHE A 210 -15.68 -5.73 13.83
C PHE A 210 -16.59 -5.72 12.60
N GLY A 211 -16.03 -5.31 11.46
CA GLY A 211 -16.55 -5.49 10.11
C GLY A 211 -15.61 -6.36 9.26
N VAL A 212 -15.94 -6.60 8.00
CA VAL A 212 -15.20 -7.48 7.07
C VAL A 212 -15.00 -6.81 5.71
N PHE A 213 -13.73 -6.60 5.33
CA PHE A 213 -13.31 -6.51 3.94
C PHE A 213 -12.89 -7.91 3.47
N ALA A 214 -13.76 -8.57 2.70
CA ALA A 214 -13.51 -9.95 2.28
C ALA A 214 -12.36 -10.00 1.26
N ALA A 215 -11.42 -10.90 1.46
CA ALA A 215 -10.23 -11.07 0.63
C ALA A 215 -10.52 -11.92 -0.60
N ILE A 216 -9.99 -11.51 -1.76
CA ILE A 216 -10.03 -12.28 -3.02
C ILE A 216 -8.66 -12.28 -3.73
N ALA A 217 -8.50 -13.20 -4.68
CA ALA A 217 -7.31 -13.32 -5.54
C ALA A 217 -7.71 -13.07 -7.01
N PRO A 218 -7.74 -11.82 -7.51
CA PRO A 218 -8.33 -11.46 -8.80
C PRO A 218 -7.61 -12.05 -10.02
N VAL A 219 -6.41 -12.63 -9.85
CA VAL A 219 -5.73 -13.48 -10.85
C VAL A 219 -6.54 -14.75 -11.17
N ASP A 220 -7.30 -15.25 -10.22
CA ASP A 220 -8.30 -16.29 -10.38
C ASP A 220 -9.67 -15.62 -10.50
N VAL A 221 -10.03 -15.24 -11.73
CA VAL A 221 -11.27 -14.53 -12.04
C VAL A 221 -12.50 -15.33 -11.60
N GLU A 222 -12.55 -16.63 -11.93
CA GLU A 222 -13.71 -17.48 -11.63
C GLU A 222 -13.91 -17.67 -10.12
N GLY A 223 -12.83 -17.93 -9.38
CA GLY A 223 -12.88 -18.03 -7.92
C GLY A 223 -13.25 -16.69 -7.27
N SER A 224 -12.70 -15.59 -7.78
CA SER A 224 -13.00 -14.24 -7.28
C SER A 224 -14.46 -13.84 -7.47
N LEU A 225 -15.07 -14.14 -8.62
CA LEU A 225 -16.48 -13.83 -8.86
C LEU A 225 -17.40 -14.59 -7.89
N LYS A 226 -17.12 -15.88 -7.66
CA LYS A 226 -17.84 -16.72 -6.68
C LYS A 226 -17.64 -16.24 -5.24
N GLU A 227 -16.43 -15.79 -4.90
CA GLU A 227 -16.14 -15.28 -3.56
C GLU A 227 -16.74 -13.88 -3.32
N ILE A 228 -16.80 -13.01 -4.33
CA ILE A 228 -17.53 -11.74 -4.29
C ILE A 228 -19.04 -11.99 -4.07
N GLU A 229 -19.61 -12.98 -4.76
CA GLU A 229 -21.01 -13.37 -4.54
C GLU A 229 -21.23 -13.85 -3.11
N TYR A 230 -20.37 -14.71 -2.58
CA TYR A 230 -20.44 -15.21 -1.21
C TYR A 230 -20.26 -14.11 -0.15
N ALA A 231 -19.26 -13.24 -0.34
CA ALA A 231 -18.94 -12.15 0.58
C ALA A 231 -20.13 -11.18 0.76
N TYR A 232 -20.79 -10.77 -0.32
CA TYR A 232 -21.95 -9.88 -0.23
C TYR A 232 -23.26 -10.63 0.03
N GLY A 233 -23.43 -11.82 -0.53
CA GLY A 233 -24.65 -12.63 -0.44
C GLY A 233 -24.83 -13.28 0.92
N THR A 234 -23.80 -13.98 1.40
CA THR A 234 -23.82 -14.73 2.66
C THR A 234 -23.18 -13.95 3.79
N LEU A 235 -21.92 -13.50 3.63
CA LEU A 235 -21.20 -12.86 4.73
C LEU A 235 -21.67 -11.42 5.00
N LYS A 236 -22.42 -10.77 4.10
CA LYS A 236 -22.78 -9.34 4.23
C LYS A 236 -21.56 -8.47 4.53
N ALA A 237 -20.46 -8.71 3.82
CA ALA A 237 -19.22 -7.97 3.96
C ALA A 237 -19.39 -6.50 3.57
N GLU A 238 -18.74 -5.61 4.30
CA GLU A 238 -18.77 -4.16 4.11
C GLU A 238 -18.02 -3.75 2.82
N GLY A 239 -17.06 -4.57 2.38
CA GLY A 239 -16.35 -4.39 1.10
C GLY A 239 -15.43 -5.56 0.76
N ILE A 240 -14.53 -5.33 -0.19
CA ILE A 240 -13.51 -6.28 -0.63
C ILE A 240 -12.11 -5.74 -0.30
N ALA A 241 -11.24 -6.60 0.22
CA ALA A 241 -9.82 -6.34 0.38
C ALA A 241 -9.05 -6.85 -0.85
N LEU A 242 -8.28 -5.96 -1.47
CA LEU A 242 -7.30 -6.29 -2.51
C LEU A 242 -5.89 -5.90 -2.09
N TRP A 243 -4.91 -6.47 -2.78
CA TRP A 243 -3.51 -6.03 -2.68
C TRP A 243 -3.06 -5.33 -3.95
N THR A 244 -2.05 -4.46 -3.82
CA THR A 244 -1.59 -3.60 -4.92
C THR A 244 -1.07 -4.38 -6.13
N SER A 245 -0.49 -5.56 -5.93
CA SER A 245 -0.04 -6.43 -7.03
C SER A 245 -0.24 -7.92 -6.76
N TYR A 246 -0.41 -8.69 -7.83
CA TYR A 246 -0.47 -10.15 -7.83
C TYR A 246 0.39 -10.68 -9.00
N ASP A 247 1.38 -11.54 -8.73
CA ASP A 247 2.35 -12.05 -9.72
C ASP A 247 2.92 -10.95 -10.63
N GLY A 248 3.39 -9.86 -10.03
CA GLY A 248 4.01 -8.73 -10.74
C GLY A 248 3.05 -7.83 -11.51
N LYS A 249 1.73 -8.08 -11.45
CA LYS A 249 0.70 -7.31 -12.17
C LYS A 249 -0.05 -6.44 -11.18
N TYR A 250 -0.12 -5.15 -11.47
CA TYR A 250 -0.89 -4.17 -10.70
C TYR A 250 -2.36 -4.17 -11.11
N LEU A 251 -3.24 -3.60 -10.28
CA LEU A 251 -4.70 -3.68 -10.44
C LEU A 251 -5.23 -3.08 -11.77
N GLY A 252 -4.47 -2.21 -12.43
CA GLY A 252 -4.80 -1.69 -13.76
C GLY A 252 -4.68 -2.70 -14.91
N ASN A 253 -4.02 -3.83 -14.67
CA ASN A 253 -3.73 -4.81 -15.72
C ASN A 253 -4.99 -5.47 -16.28
N GLU A 254 -4.98 -5.74 -17.58
CA GLU A 254 -6.18 -6.20 -18.30
C GLU A 254 -6.75 -7.54 -17.79
N ILE A 255 -5.93 -8.41 -17.18
CA ILE A 255 -6.42 -9.68 -16.63
C ILE A 255 -7.43 -9.49 -15.48
N PHE A 256 -7.39 -8.35 -14.79
CA PHE A 256 -8.27 -8.06 -13.66
C PHE A 256 -9.59 -7.40 -14.08
N VAL A 257 -9.72 -7.01 -15.36
CA VAL A 257 -10.90 -6.31 -15.90
C VAL A 257 -12.22 -7.00 -15.59
N PRO A 258 -12.39 -8.34 -15.70
CA PRO A 258 -13.66 -9.00 -15.37
C PRO A 258 -14.03 -8.90 -13.88
N VAL A 259 -13.04 -8.92 -12.98
CA VAL A 259 -13.28 -8.77 -11.54
C VAL A 259 -13.61 -7.31 -11.21
N LEU A 260 -12.89 -6.35 -11.79
CA LEU A 260 -13.20 -4.92 -11.63
C LEU A 260 -14.58 -4.56 -12.19
N GLU A 261 -15.01 -5.18 -13.28
CA GLU A 261 -16.34 -4.96 -13.87
C GLU A 261 -17.46 -5.40 -12.92
N GLU A 262 -17.33 -6.55 -12.26
CA GLU A 262 -18.29 -7.02 -11.25
C GLU A 262 -18.27 -6.14 -9.98
N LEU A 263 -17.08 -5.71 -9.53
CA LEU A 263 -16.95 -4.76 -8.42
C LEU A 263 -17.62 -3.41 -8.75
N ASN A 264 -17.47 -2.93 -9.99
CA ASN A 264 -18.15 -1.72 -10.46
C ASN A 264 -19.67 -1.90 -10.49
N ARG A 265 -20.16 -3.01 -11.06
CA ARG A 265 -21.60 -3.31 -11.15
C ARG A 265 -22.26 -3.32 -9.77
N ARG A 266 -21.54 -3.75 -8.73
CA ARG A 266 -21.99 -3.74 -7.33
C ARG A 266 -21.81 -2.40 -6.60
N ARG A 267 -21.13 -1.42 -7.20
CA ARG A 267 -20.64 -0.19 -6.53
C ARG A 267 -19.84 -0.51 -5.26
N ALA A 268 -19.01 -1.55 -5.36
CA ALA A 268 -18.29 -2.16 -4.25
C ALA A 268 -17.37 -1.13 -3.56
N VAL A 269 -17.26 -1.23 -2.24
CA VAL A 269 -16.11 -0.65 -1.53
C VAL A 269 -14.94 -1.58 -1.71
N VAL A 270 -13.80 -1.02 -2.10
CA VAL A 270 -12.55 -1.77 -2.30
C VAL A 270 -11.43 -1.10 -1.53
N TYR A 271 -11.02 -1.73 -0.44
CA TYR A 271 -9.85 -1.34 0.33
C TYR A 271 -8.60 -2.01 -0.27
N VAL A 272 -7.51 -1.25 -0.45
CA VAL A 272 -6.29 -1.76 -1.09
C VAL A 272 -5.06 -1.56 -0.20
N HIS A 273 -4.48 -2.69 0.22
CA HIS A 273 -3.24 -2.74 1.02
C HIS A 273 -2.01 -3.05 0.14
N PRO A 274 -0.83 -2.46 0.39
CA PRO A 274 0.38 -2.77 -0.37
C PRO A 274 0.86 -4.22 -0.29
N THR A 275 1.29 -4.75 -1.43
CA THR A 275 2.11 -5.95 -1.61
C THR A 275 2.99 -5.73 -2.83
N PRO A 276 4.19 -5.12 -2.63
CA PRO A 276 5.11 -4.89 -3.74
C PRO A 276 5.59 -6.21 -4.35
N PRO A 277 5.76 -6.27 -5.67
CA PRO A 277 6.33 -7.45 -6.32
C PRO A 277 7.78 -7.64 -5.89
N GLU A 278 8.28 -8.88 -5.92
CA GLU A 278 9.60 -9.24 -5.40
C GLU A 278 10.76 -8.39 -5.98
N CYS A 279 10.65 -7.99 -7.25
CA CYS A 279 11.62 -7.10 -7.92
C CYS A 279 11.65 -5.66 -7.35
N CYS A 280 10.60 -5.21 -6.69
CA CYS A 280 10.50 -3.91 -6.03
C CYS A 280 10.62 -4.02 -4.50
N ALA A 281 10.30 -5.17 -3.89
CA ALA A 281 10.25 -5.31 -2.43
C ALA A 281 11.62 -5.16 -1.72
N LYS A 282 12.74 -5.50 -2.38
CA LYS A 282 14.08 -5.58 -1.76
C LYS A 282 15.14 -4.74 -2.48
N VAL A 283 14.74 -3.61 -3.07
CA VAL A 283 15.64 -2.72 -3.85
C VAL A 283 16.80 -2.18 -3.00
N ILE A 284 16.56 -1.88 -1.72
CA ILE A 284 17.58 -1.41 -0.77
C ILE A 284 17.66 -2.42 0.37
N GLY A 285 18.69 -3.28 0.39
CA GLY A 285 18.75 -4.43 1.30
C GLY A 285 18.73 -4.12 2.82
N ALA A 286 19.07 -2.88 3.21
CA ALA A 286 19.02 -2.43 4.60
C ALA A 286 17.69 -1.75 5.01
N VAL A 287 16.79 -1.49 4.06
CA VAL A 287 15.53 -0.76 4.29
C VAL A 287 14.36 -1.72 4.06
N PRO A 288 13.49 -1.98 5.06
CA PRO A 288 12.37 -2.89 4.88
C PRO A 288 11.33 -2.29 3.91
N PRO A 289 10.55 -3.14 3.20
CA PRO A 289 9.53 -2.68 2.24
C PRO A 289 8.53 -1.67 2.83
N SER A 290 8.22 -1.78 4.14
CA SER A 290 7.29 -0.89 4.84
C SER A 290 7.75 0.57 4.90
N ALA A 291 9.06 0.84 4.85
CA ALA A 291 9.59 2.19 5.02
C ALA A 291 9.53 3.05 3.73
N ILE A 292 9.47 2.43 2.55
CA ILE A 292 9.48 3.13 1.24
C ILE A 292 8.55 2.45 0.24
N GLU A 293 8.72 1.15 0.05
CA GLU A 293 8.11 0.45 -1.07
C GLU A 293 6.60 0.34 -0.94
N TYR A 294 6.05 0.14 0.26
CA TYR A 294 4.60 0.03 0.48
C TYR A 294 3.83 1.26 -0.02
N ALA A 295 4.20 2.46 0.44
CA ALA A 295 3.63 3.72 -0.03
C ALA A 295 3.87 3.97 -1.54
N THR A 296 5.04 3.58 -2.04
CA THR A 296 5.37 3.69 -3.46
C THR A 296 4.54 2.72 -4.31
N ASP A 297 4.24 1.53 -3.80
CA ASP A 297 3.53 0.47 -4.52
C ASP A 297 2.03 0.73 -4.64
N THR A 298 1.42 1.28 -3.58
CA THR A 298 0.08 1.90 -3.65
C THR A 298 0.02 2.94 -4.79
N THR A 299 1.09 3.72 -4.94
CA THR A 299 1.16 4.72 -6.03
C THR A 299 1.32 4.06 -7.40
N ARG A 300 2.10 2.99 -7.51
CA ARG A 300 2.25 2.21 -8.76
C ARG A 300 0.92 1.57 -9.18
N THR A 301 0.15 1.01 -8.25
CA THR A 301 -1.14 0.40 -8.61
C THR A 301 -2.18 1.44 -9.04
N VAL A 302 -2.26 2.59 -8.37
CA VAL A 302 -3.14 3.68 -8.81
C VAL A 302 -2.71 4.24 -10.17
N ALA A 303 -1.40 4.38 -10.41
CA ALA A 303 -0.89 4.74 -11.73
C ALA A 303 -1.28 3.71 -12.80
N SER A 304 -1.23 2.40 -12.51
CA SER A 304 -1.66 1.37 -13.46
C SER A 304 -3.16 1.51 -13.81
N LEU A 305 -4.02 1.69 -12.81
CA LEU A 305 -5.47 1.86 -13.00
C LEU A 305 -5.84 3.08 -13.85
N LEU A 306 -4.99 4.12 -13.84
CA LEU A 306 -5.15 5.34 -14.65
C LEU A 306 -4.52 5.23 -16.04
N PHE A 307 -3.33 4.62 -16.15
CA PHE A 307 -2.45 4.78 -17.31
C PHE A 307 -2.13 3.49 -18.09
N GLU A 308 -2.44 2.30 -17.57
CA GLU A 308 -2.49 1.09 -18.40
C GLU A 308 -3.79 1.07 -19.22
N LYS A 309 -3.85 0.27 -20.29
CA LYS A 309 -5.14 -0.02 -20.95
C LYS A 309 -5.85 -1.12 -20.15
N PRO A 310 -7.17 -1.01 -19.92
CA PRO A 310 -8.13 -0.11 -20.58
C PRO A 310 -8.32 1.28 -19.93
N GLY A 311 -7.53 1.65 -18.93
CA GLY A 311 -7.78 2.83 -18.10
C GLY A 311 -8.89 2.55 -17.09
N SER A 312 -8.73 1.47 -16.33
CA SER A 312 -9.77 0.87 -15.49
C SER A 312 -10.44 1.83 -14.52
N ALA A 313 -9.73 2.82 -13.93
CA ALA A 313 -10.37 3.81 -13.05
C ALA A 313 -11.28 4.83 -13.78
N PHE A 314 -11.19 4.91 -15.11
CA PHE A 314 -12.14 5.64 -15.94
C PHE A 314 -13.27 4.74 -16.47
N LYS A 315 -12.96 3.48 -16.82
CA LYS A 315 -13.95 2.49 -17.28
C LYS A 315 -14.90 2.07 -16.14
N PHE A 316 -14.39 2.04 -14.90
CA PHE A 316 -15.08 1.54 -13.72
C PHE A 316 -15.17 2.62 -12.61
N PRO A 317 -15.98 3.68 -12.82
CA PRO A 317 -16.04 4.84 -11.93
C PRO A 317 -16.88 4.63 -10.66
N ASP A 318 -17.69 3.56 -10.57
CA ASP A 318 -18.54 3.26 -9.41
C ASP A 318 -17.83 2.47 -8.30
N ILE A 319 -16.60 1.98 -8.55
CA ILE A 319 -15.79 1.34 -7.50
C ILE A 319 -15.37 2.40 -6.48
N ARG A 320 -15.77 2.20 -5.21
CA ARG A 320 -15.45 3.09 -4.09
C ARG A 320 -14.14 2.67 -3.45
N TRP A 321 -13.04 3.13 -4.03
CA TRP A 321 -11.69 2.84 -3.55
C TRP A 321 -11.37 3.50 -2.20
N ILE A 322 -10.72 2.74 -1.31
CA ILE A 322 -10.00 3.23 -0.12
C ILE A 322 -8.52 2.86 -0.29
N TRP A 323 -7.64 3.86 -0.37
CA TRP A 323 -6.20 3.67 -0.52
C TRP A 323 -5.48 3.78 0.81
N SER A 324 -4.61 2.80 1.08
CA SER A 324 -3.78 2.80 2.28
C SER A 324 -2.77 3.95 2.31
N HIS A 325 -2.34 4.30 3.52
CA HIS A 325 -1.18 5.15 3.82
C HIS A 325 -1.27 6.56 3.24
N SER A 326 -2.42 7.24 3.39
CA SER A 326 -2.75 8.54 2.80
C SER A 326 -2.59 8.57 1.26
N GLY A 327 -2.76 7.42 0.60
CA GLY A 327 -2.52 7.24 -0.84
C GLY A 327 -1.05 7.05 -1.19
N GLY A 328 -0.22 6.71 -0.21
CA GLY A 328 1.21 6.53 -0.38
C GLY A 328 1.91 7.80 -0.83
N THR A 329 2.64 7.74 -1.94
CA THR A 329 3.36 8.90 -2.51
C THR A 329 2.54 9.73 -3.50
N ILE A 330 1.30 9.33 -3.83
CA ILE A 330 0.45 10.02 -4.83
C ILE A 330 0.31 11.53 -4.59
N PRO A 331 0.07 12.04 -3.35
CA PRO A 331 -0.08 13.49 -3.11
C PRO A 331 1.10 14.32 -3.63
N PHE A 332 2.32 13.78 -3.53
CA PHE A 332 3.56 14.41 -4.00
C PHE A 332 3.84 14.21 -5.50
N LEU A 333 3.08 13.36 -6.19
CA LEU A 333 3.29 12.96 -7.59
C LEU A 333 2.19 13.44 -8.56
N THR A 334 1.16 14.13 -8.05
CA THR A 334 0.05 14.68 -8.85
C THR A 334 0.51 15.45 -10.10
N SER A 335 1.52 16.31 -10.00
CA SER A 335 2.05 17.07 -11.15
C SER A 335 2.63 16.17 -12.26
N ARG A 336 3.24 15.04 -11.91
CA ARG A 336 3.73 14.04 -12.87
C ARG A 336 2.58 13.31 -13.56
N PHE A 337 1.48 13.06 -12.85
CA PHE A 337 0.28 12.42 -13.40
C PHE A 337 -0.42 13.36 -14.39
N THR A 338 -0.58 14.64 -14.05
CA THR A 338 -1.09 15.68 -14.95
C THR A 338 -0.22 15.82 -16.19
N ARG A 339 1.11 15.85 -16.02
CA ARG A 339 2.07 15.91 -17.14
C ARG A 339 1.93 14.72 -18.09
N LEU A 340 1.86 13.50 -17.56
CA LEU A 340 1.73 12.29 -18.36
C LEU A 340 0.39 12.23 -19.12
N ALA A 341 -0.71 12.68 -18.50
CA ALA A 341 -2.01 12.77 -19.15
C ALA A 341 -2.00 13.77 -20.32
N TRP A 342 -1.34 14.93 -20.15
CA TRP A 342 -1.13 15.91 -21.22
C TRP A 342 -0.29 15.35 -22.37
N GLU A 343 0.84 14.69 -22.07
CA GLU A 343 1.71 14.06 -23.09
C GLU A 343 0.97 13.00 -23.91
N ARG A 344 0.13 12.20 -23.25
CA ARG A 344 -0.70 11.17 -23.86
C ARG A 344 -1.99 11.70 -24.50
N LYS A 345 -2.24 13.01 -24.44
CA LYS A 345 -3.47 13.67 -24.94
C LYS A 345 -4.75 13.01 -24.43
N MET A 346 -4.76 12.63 -23.15
CA MET A 346 -5.91 11.99 -22.51
C MET A 346 -7.10 12.94 -22.44
N LYS A 347 -8.30 12.45 -22.77
CA LYS A 347 -9.56 13.20 -22.61
C LYS A 347 -10.01 13.32 -21.16
N ASN A 348 -9.65 12.34 -20.33
CA ASN A 348 -10.07 12.27 -18.93
C ASN A 348 -8.94 12.78 -18.02
N ASP A 349 -9.30 13.58 -17.02
CA ASP A 349 -8.35 14.06 -16.01
C ASP A 349 -8.09 12.98 -14.93
N PRO A 350 -6.84 12.51 -14.74
CA PRO A 350 -6.53 11.59 -13.65
C PRO A 350 -6.71 12.23 -12.27
N ILE A 351 -6.56 13.55 -12.12
CA ILE A 351 -6.68 14.21 -10.81
C ILE A 351 -8.15 14.26 -10.36
N ALA A 352 -9.10 14.46 -11.27
CA ALA A 352 -10.53 14.30 -11.03
C ALA A 352 -10.92 12.86 -10.61
N VAL A 353 -10.17 11.83 -11.02
CA VAL A 353 -10.36 10.47 -10.50
C VAL A 353 -9.85 10.36 -9.07
N LEU A 354 -8.61 10.78 -8.80
CA LEU A 354 -8.01 10.75 -7.46
C LEU A 354 -8.88 11.48 -6.42
N ARG A 355 -9.47 12.63 -6.79
CA ARG A 355 -10.38 13.41 -5.94
C ARG A 355 -11.68 12.71 -5.53
N ARG A 356 -12.05 11.59 -6.17
CA ARG A 356 -13.25 10.80 -5.86
C ARG A 356 -12.94 9.52 -5.09
N HIS A 357 -11.67 9.14 -5.00
CA HIS A 357 -11.23 8.02 -4.16
C HIS A 357 -11.17 8.43 -2.70
N HIS A 358 -11.15 7.47 -1.79
CA HIS A 358 -10.99 7.69 -0.35
C HIS A 358 -9.60 7.23 0.09
N TYR A 359 -9.13 7.78 1.20
CA TYR A 359 -7.78 7.65 1.69
C TYR A 359 -7.83 7.50 3.20
N GLU A 360 -7.26 6.41 3.71
CA GLU A 360 -7.10 6.21 5.15
C GLU A 360 -5.71 6.69 5.61
N VAL A 361 -5.57 7.07 6.88
CA VAL A 361 -4.43 7.87 7.38
C VAL A 361 -3.32 7.08 8.10
N ALA A 362 -3.42 5.75 8.25
CA ALA A 362 -2.40 4.95 8.92
C ALA A 362 -1.01 5.19 8.32
N GLN A 363 0.02 5.41 9.14
CA GLN A 363 1.39 5.76 8.69
C GLN A 363 1.52 6.98 7.73
N GLY A 364 0.40 7.64 7.41
CA GLY A 364 0.26 8.82 6.54
C GLY A 364 -0.26 10.05 7.30
N ASN A 365 -0.10 10.02 8.63
CA ASN A 365 -0.76 10.88 9.62
C ASN A 365 0.13 11.98 10.20
N THR A 366 1.37 12.16 9.72
CA THR A 366 2.17 13.31 10.15
C THR A 366 1.67 14.60 9.49
N PRO A 367 1.91 15.79 10.09
CA PRO A 367 1.36 17.03 9.55
C PRO A 367 1.76 17.37 8.12
N GLY A 368 2.96 16.99 7.68
CA GLY A 368 3.41 17.19 6.30
C GLY A 368 2.69 16.27 5.29
N GLN A 369 2.42 15.02 5.67
CA GLN A 369 1.68 14.06 4.84
C GLN A 369 0.20 14.46 4.73
N LEU A 370 -0.43 14.80 5.86
CA LEU A 370 -1.83 15.24 5.90
C LEU A 370 -2.01 16.55 5.12
N ALA A 371 -1.09 17.53 5.25
CA ALA A 371 -1.12 18.75 4.44
C ALA A 371 -1.07 18.46 2.93
N ALA A 372 -0.22 17.51 2.48
CA ALA A 372 -0.14 17.12 1.08
C ALA A 372 -1.46 16.44 0.61
N LEU A 373 -2.05 15.55 1.42
CA LEU A 373 -3.33 14.92 1.13
C LEU A 373 -4.47 15.96 1.04
N MET A 374 -4.54 16.91 1.98
CA MET A 374 -5.56 17.98 2.00
C MET A 374 -5.44 18.96 0.82
N LYS A 375 -4.28 19.05 0.16
CA LYS A 375 -4.13 19.78 -1.11
C LYS A 375 -4.61 18.98 -2.32
N MET A 376 -4.71 17.65 -2.21
CA MET A 376 -5.19 16.78 -3.28
C MET A 376 -6.71 16.60 -3.23
N VAL A 377 -7.28 16.32 -2.05
CA VAL A 377 -8.68 15.86 -1.88
C VAL A 377 -9.42 16.63 -0.78
N PRO A 378 -10.76 16.76 -0.85
CA PRO A 378 -11.55 17.36 0.23
C PRO A 378 -11.64 16.42 1.44
N ILE A 379 -11.98 16.98 2.61
CA ILE A 379 -12.08 16.25 3.88
C ILE A 379 -13.02 15.04 3.80
N SER A 380 -14.06 15.06 2.94
CA SER A 380 -14.99 13.95 2.73
C SER A 380 -14.35 12.66 2.23
N GLN A 381 -13.14 12.75 1.67
CA GLN A 381 -12.39 11.60 1.15
C GLN A 381 -11.42 10.98 2.17
N VAL A 382 -11.35 11.51 3.39
CA VAL A 382 -10.34 11.14 4.38
C VAL A 382 -11.00 10.30 5.48
N MET A 383 -10.39 9.18 5.85
CA MET A 383 -10.90 8.24 6.86
C MET A 383 -9.84 7.87 7.89
N PHE A 384 -10.27 7.52 9.09
CA PHE A 384 -9.40 6.94 10.10
C PHE A 384 -8.97 5.50 9.74
N GLY A 385 -7.71 5.18 9.99
CA GLY A 385 -7.16 3.83 9.85
C GLY A 385 -5.90 3.66 10.71
N SER A 386 -5.66 2.45 11.23
CA SER A 386 -4.57 2.19 12.18
C SER A 386 -3.34 1.48 11.59
N ASP A 387 -3.51 0.52 10.67
CA ASP A 387 -2.51 -0.50 10.32
C ASP A 387 -2.12 -1.38 11.53
N TYR A 388 -3.07 -1.62 12.44
CA TYR A 388 -2.92 -2.60 13.51
C TYR A 388 -2.84 -4.03 12.94
N PRO A 389 -2.00 -4.95 13.45
CA PRO A 389 -1.10 -4.84 14.61
C PRO A 389 0.34 -4.44 14.24
N TYR A 390 0.56 -3.76 13.11
CA TYR A 390 1.88 -3.23 12.76
C TYR A 390 2.16 -1.86 13.42
N ARG A 391 1.11 -1.06 13.65
CA ARG A 391 1.09 0.15 14.50
C ARG A 391 -0.08 0.08 15.48
N ASP A 392 -0.03 0.88 16.55
CA ASP A 392 -1.11 0.99 17.53
C ASP A 392 -2.16 2.00 17.03
N ALA A 393 -3.47 1.75 17.20
CA ALA A 393 -4.52 2.68 16.78
C ALA A 393 -4.39 4.06 17.46
N LYS A 394 -3.85 4.11 18.68
CA LYS A 394 -3.54 5.37 19.37
C LYS A 394 -2.53 6.24 18.62
N GLU A 395 -1.54 5.65 17.95
CA GLU A 395 -0.56 6.43 17.17
C GLU A 395 -1.24 7.17 16.02
N ALA A 396 -2.13 6.49 15.30
CA ALA A 396 -2.90 7.11 14.23
C ALA A 396 -3.82 8.22 14.76
N ALA A 397 -4.49 7.99 15.89
CA ALA A 397 -5.35 8.99 16.52
C ALA A 397 -4.56 10.24 16.95
N ASP A 398 -3.42 10.06 17.60
CA ASP A 398 -2.54 11.16 18.03
C ASP A 398 -1.99 11.94 16.83
N GLY A 399 -1.66 11.27 15.72
CA GLY A 399 -1.22 11.92 14.47
C GLY A 399 -2.29 12.82 13.84
N VAL A 400 -3.53 12.34 13.73
CA VAL A 400 -4.66 13.14 13.21
C VAL A 400 -4.92 14.36 14.13
N VAL A 401 -4.94 14.16 15.45
CA VAL A 401 -5.11 15.25 16.43
C VAL A 401 -3.96 16.27 16.34
N ALA A 402 -2.71 15.82 16.13
CA ALA A 402 -1.55 16.69 16.01
C ALA A 402 -1.60 17.63 14.79
N TYR A 403 -2.37 17.30 13.74
CA TYR A 403 -2.61 18.20 12.61
C TYR A 403 -3.56 19.37 12.93
N LYS A 404 -4.36 19.27 14.00
CA LYS A 404 -5.31 20.29 14.45
C LYS A 404 -6.38 20.63 13.41
N PHE A 405 -7.07 19.59 12.93
CA PHE A 405 -8.32 19.75 12.18
C PHE A 405 -9.37 20.53 13.00
N SER A 406 -10.38 21.11 12.32
CA SER A 406 -11.57 21.61 13.03
C SER A 406 -12.29 20.44 13.71
N ALA A 407 -13.08 20.69 14.77
CA ALA A 407 -13.83 19.62 15.45
C ALA A 407 -14.75 18.83 14.48
N THR A 408 -15.34 19.53 13.50
CA THR A 408 -16.18 18.93 12.46
C THR A 408 -15.37 18.04 11.50
N ASP A 409 -14.20 18.51 11.07
CA ASP A 409 -13.32 17.76 10.17
C ASP A 409 -12.69 16.54 10.88
N GLN A 410 -12.28 16.71 12.13
CA GLN A 410 -11.79 15.64 13.01
C GLN A 410 -12.83 14.53 13.13
N LEU A 411 -14.09 14.88 13.47
CA LEU A 411 -15.19 13.92 13.56
C LEU A 411 -15.52 13.26 12.21
N ALA A 412 -15.39 14.00 11.10
CA ALA A 412 -15.58 13.45 9.76
C ALA A 412 -14.52 12.38 9.41
N ILE A 413 -13.24 12.61 9.76
CA ILE A 413 -12.17 11.61 9.63
C ILE A 413 -12.41 10.44 10.57
N ASP A 414 -12.65 10.73 11.86
CA ASP A 414 -12.76 9.73 12.92
C ASP A 414 -13.90 8.74 12.66
N ASN A 415 -15.08 9.20 12.18
CA ASN A 415 -16.16 8.29 11.76
C ASN A 415 -17.09 8.80 10.65
N GLY A 416 -17.31 10.12 10.52
CA GLY A 416 -18.44 10.65 9.75
C GLY A 416 -18.39 10.33 8.26
N ASN A 417 -17.20 10.16 7.68
CA ASN A 417 -17.03 9.74 6.29
C ASN A 417 -17.20 8.23 6.12
N ALA A 418 -16.72 7.42 7.08
CA ALA A 418 -16.92 5.98 7.07
C ALA A 418 -18.40 5.62 7.24
N LEU A 419 -19.14 6.29 8.13
CA LEU A 419 -20.59 6.09 8.31
C LEU A 419 -21.40 6.37 7.02
N LYS A 420 -21.00 7.37 6.23
CA LYS A 420 -21.62 7.64 4.91
C LYS A 420 -21.33 6.53 3.89
N MET A 421 -20.17 5.88 3.99
CA MET A 421 -19.77 4.78 3.10
C MET A 421 -20.39 3.44 3.49
N PHE A 422 -20.56 3.20 4.80
CA PHE A 422 -21.00 1.96 5.42
C PHE A 422 -22.25 2.19 6.29
N PRO A 423 -23.44 2.45 5.70
CA PRO A 423 -24.64 2.85 6.46
C PRO A 423 -25.20 1.80 7.42
N ASN A 424 -24.67 0.57 7.39
CA ASN A 424 -25.03 -0.50 8.32
C ASN A 424 -24.15 -0.54 9.58
N VAL A 425 -23.01 0.17 9.58
CA VAL A 425 -22.10 0.29 10.73
C VAL A 425 -22.70 1.28 11.73
N LYS A 426 -22.57 0.98 13.03
CA LYS A 426 -23.06 1.80 14.12
C LYS A 426 -21.96 1.96 15.16
N VAL A 427 -21.75 3.20 15.62
CA VAL A 427 -20.77 3.61 16.64
C VAL A 427 -21.41 4.60 17.61
#